data_AF-A0A497BEC8-F1
#
_entry.id   AF-A0A497BEC8-F1
#
_cell.length_a   1.000
_cell.length_b   1.000
_cell.length_c   1.000
_cell.angle_alpha   90.00
_cell.angle_beta   90.00
_cell.angle_gamma   90.00
#
_symmetry.space_group_name_H-M   'P 1'
#
loop_
_entity.id
_entity.type
_entity.pdbx_description
1 polymer ?
#
loop_
_entity_poly.entity_id
_entity_poly.type
_entity_poly.pdbx_seq_one_letter_code
_entity_poly.pdbx_strand_id
1 'polypeptide(L)'
;MPRKKMAIPEVRDELYEEKQKILRAARAAATGVPVEVALTAVDRQKARWRERFGRFTEVWHLAVVPILEANNVPKLMYALYKAFTNQYISKVLIKGTETPELVKTKFTNLGADAGILDEITAKIGEVF
;
A
#
# COMPACT_ATOMS: atom_id res chain seq x y z
N MET A 1 1.07 -10.27 -29.91
CA MET A 1 -0.07 -10.71 -29.08
C MET A 1 -0.43 -9.59 -28.11
N PRO A 2 -1.67 -9.07 -28.09
CA PRO A 2 -2.07 -8.08 -27.10
C PRO A 2 -2.10 -8.73 -25.71
N ARG A 3 -1.31 -8.20 -24.76
CA ARG A 3 -1.33 -8.66 -23.37
C ARG A 3 -2.69 -8.32 -22.76
N LYS A 4 -3.37 -9.32 -22.20
CA LYS A 4 -4.58 -9.14 -21.39
C LYS A 4 -4.29 -8.09 -20.32
N LYS A 5 -5.03 -6.97 -20.30
CA LYS A 5 -4.98 -6.02 -19.18
C LYS A 5 -5.34 -6.83 -17.94
N MET A 6 -4.37 -7.11 -17.06
CA MET A 6 -4.69 -7.67 -15.75
C MET A 6 -5.50 -6.61 -15.03
N ALA A 7 -6.80 -6.85 -14.88
CA ALA A 7 -7.59 -6.12 -13.90
C ALA A 7 -6.83 -6.23 -12.59
N ILE A 8 -6.53 -5.09 -11.96
CA ILE A 8 -6.04 -5.07 -10.59
C ILE A 8 -7.02 -5.95 -9.80
N PRO A 9 -6.58 -7.06 -9.19
CA PRO A 9 -7.50 -7.88 -8.42
C PRO A 9 -8.13 -6.98 -7.38
N GLU A 10 -9.47 -6.92 -7.33
CA GLU A 10 -10.16 -6.21 -6.27
C GLU A 10 -9.57 -6.61 -4.93
N VAL A 11 -9.45 -5.66 -4.01
CA VAL A 11 -8.92 -5.92 -2.68
C VAL A 11 -9.83 -6.96 -2.02
N ARG A 12 -9.37 -8.22 -1.96
CA ARG A 12 -10.14 -9.35 -1.45
C ARG A 12 -10.09 -9.37 0.08
N ASP A 13 -10.72 -8.38 0.70
CA ASP A 13 -10.81 -8.23 2.15
C ASP A 13 -11.41 -9.48 2.82
N GLU A 14 -12.28 -10.19 2.09
CA GLU A 14 -12.97 -11.41 2.53
C GLU A 14 -12.00 -12.55 2.84
N LEU A 15 -10.98 -12.76 1.99
CA LEU A 15 -9.99 -13.83 2.19
C LEU A 15 -9.06 -13.55 3.38
N TYR A 16 -8.79 -12.27 3.66
CA TYR A 16 -8.00 -11.88 4.82
C TYR A 16 -8.81 -12.09 6.12
N GLU A 17 -10.10 -11.75 6.08
CA GLU A 17 -11.02 -11.93 7.19
C GLU A 17 -11.22 -13.42 7.53
N GLU A 18 -11.47 -14.25 6.53
CA GLU A 18 -11.70 -15.69 6.71
C GLU A 18 -10.48 -16.36 7.36
N LYS A 19 -9.26 -16.05 6.88
CA LYS A 19 -8.02 -16.55 7.48
C LYS A 19 -7.85 -16.11 8.93
N GLN A 20 -8.14 -14.86 9.26
CA GLN A 20 -8.02 -14.36 10.62
C GLN A 20 -9.05 -14.99 11.56
N LYS A 21 -10.30 -15.16 11.11
CA LYS A 21 -11.36 -15.83 11.88
C LYS A 21 -10.96 -17.27 12.20
N ILE A 22 -10.50 -18.03 11.22
CA ILE A 22 -10.04 -19.42 11.42
C ILE A 22 -8.87 -19.48 12.41
N LEU A 23 -7.83 -18.66 12.20
CA LEU A 23 -6.63 -18.69 13.03
C LEU A 23 -6.91 -18.28 14.49
N ARG A 24 -7.79 -17.30 14.70
CA ARG A 24 -8.12 -16.80 16.04
C ARG A 24 -9.12 -17.69 16.77
N ALA A 25 -10.10 -18.26 16.07
CA ALA A 25 -11.01 -19.25 16.67
C ALA A 25 -10.25 -20.51 17.11
N ALA A 26 -9.33 -21.02 16.28
CA ALA A 26 -8.48 -22.15 16.63
C ALA A 26 -7.59 -21.85 17.85
N ARG A 27 -7.02 -20.65 17.93
CA ARG A 27 -6.18 -20.24 19.06
C ARG A 27 -7.00 -20.03 20.35
N ALA A 28 -8.19 -19.45 20.23
CA ALA A 28 -9.09 -19.22 21.36
C ALA A 28 -9.57 -20.53 21.99
N ALA A 29 -9.94 -21.51 21.15
CA ALA A 29 -10.28 -22.86 21.57
C ALA A 29 -9.12 -23.57 22.29
N ALA A 30 -7.88 -23.34 21.84
CA ALA A 30 -6.68 -23.91 22.47
C ALA A 30 -6.29 -23.24 23.79
N THR A 31 -6.67 -21.98 24.02
CA THR A 31 -6.28 -21.20 25.22
C THR A 31 -7.40 -20.97 26.22
N GLY A 32 -8.60 -21.48 25.98
CA GLY A 32 -9.77 -21.29 26.84
C GLY A 32 -10.35 -19.86 26.81
N VAL A 33 -10.01 -19.07 25.79
CA VAL A 33 -10.53 -17.71 25.61
C VAL A 33 -11.88 -17.81 24.88
N PRO A 34 -12.92 -17.07 25.30
CA PRO A 34 -14.20 -17.06 24.58
C PRO A 34 -14.04 -16.64 23.12
N VAL A 35 -14.69 -17.38 22.22
CA VAL A 35 -14.58 -17.18 20.78
C VAL A 35 -15.10 -15.80 20.37
N GLU A 36 -16.11 -15.25 21.04
CA GLU A 36 -16.63 -13.90 20.73
C GLU A 36 -15.58 -12.80 20.97
N VAL A 37 -14.76 -12.94 22.00
CA VAL A 37 -13.65 -12.02 22.30
C VAL A 37 -12.57 -12.11 21.22
N ALA A 38 -12.31 -13.31 20.71
CA ALA A 38 -11.37 -13.50 19.61
C ALA A 38 -11.87 -12.90 18.29
N LEU A 39 -13.17 -12.99 18.01
CA LEU A 39 -13.79 -12.46 16.80
C LEU A 39 -13.86 -10.92 16.81
N THR A 40 -14.21 -10.29 17.93
CA THR A 40 -14.18 -8.83 18.06
C THR A 40 -12.77 -8.24 17.87
N ALA A 41 -11.72 -8.99 18.22
CA ALA A 41 -10.35 -8.60 17.93
C ALA A 41 -10.02 -8.65 16.42
N VAL A 42 -10.63 -9.56 15.66
CA VAL A 42 -10.48 -9.66 14.19
C VAL A 42 -11.09 -8.43 13.51
N ASP A 43 -12.28 -7.99 13.93
CA ASP A 43 -12.92 -6.80 13.37
C ASP A 43 -12.07 -5.54 13.57
N ARG A 44 -11.50 -5.37 14.78
CA ARG A 44 -10.56 -4.28 15.08
C ARG A 44 -9.28 -4.37 14.24
N GLN A 45 -8.77 -5.58 13.98
CA GLN A 45 -7.61 -5.78 13.12
C GLN A 45 -7.92 -5.46 11.65
N LYS A 46 -9.12 -5.82 11.16
CA LYS A 46 -9.58 -5.49 9.81
C LYS A 46 -9.73 -4.00 9.63
N ALA A 47 -10.36 -3.31 10.59
CA ALA A 47 -10.48 -1.85 10.58
C ALA A 47 -9.10 -1.18 10.51
N ARG A 48 -8.17 -1.59 11.39
CA ARG A 48 -6.78 -1.07 11.39
C ARG A 48 -6.02 -1.38 10.09
N TRP A 49 -6.27 -2.54 9.49
CA TRP A 49 -5.64 -2.92 8.23
C TRP A 49 -6.16 -2.05 7.08
N ARG A 50 -7.48 -1.84 6.97
CA ARG A 50 -8.09 -0.95 5.98
C ARG A 50 -7.59 0.48 6.13
N GLU A 51 -7.59 1.02 7.35
CA GLU A 51 -7.12 2.38 7.66
C GLU A 51 -5.66 2.61 7.26
N ARG A 52 -4.79 1.60 7.42
CA ARG A 52 -3.36 1.74 7.17
C ARG A 52 -2.96 1.22 5.80
N PHE A 53 -3.08 -0.08 5.57
CA PHE A 53 -2.56 -0.74 4.36
C PHE A 53 -3.43 -0.49 3.13
N GLY A 54 -4.75 -0.37 3.32
CA GLY A 54 -5.68 0.00 2.26
C GLY A 54 -5.26 1.32 1.60
N ARG A 55 -4.89 2.31 2.41
CA ARG A 55 -4.48 3.64 1.94
C ARG A 55 -3.23 3.63 1.05
N PHE A 56 -2.22 2.80 1.34
CA PHE A 56 -1.05 2.67 0.46
C PHE A 56 -1.43 2.07 -0.90
N THR A 57 -2.31 1.07 -0.89
CA THR A 57 -2.77 0.38 -2.11
C THR A 57 -3.63 1.30 -2.96
N GLU A 58 -4.52 2.06 -2.32
CA GLU A 58 -5.36 3.06 -2.95
C GLU A 58 -4.54 4.18 -3.59
N VAL A 59 -3.61 4.80 -2.84
CA VAL A 59 -2.70 5.81 -3.38
C VAL A 59 -1.91 5.28 -4.58
N TRP A 60 -1.39 4.05 -4.47
CA TRP A 60 -0.68 3.43 -5.57
C TRP A 60 -1.53 3.32 -6.83
N HIS A 61 -2.76 2.80 -6.72
CA HIS A 61 -3.61 2.54 -7.88
C HIS A 61 -4.33 3.78 -8.42
N LEU A 62 -4.75 4.70 -7.55
CA LEU A 62 -5.57 5.85 -7.94
C LEU A 62 -4.76 7.11 -8.22
N ALA A 63 -3.60 7.29 -7.56
CA ALA A 63 -2.76 8.47 -7.77
C ALA A 63 -1.51 8.14 -8.61
N VAL A 64 -0.77 7.10 -8.24
CA VAL A 64 0.57 6.86 -8.82
C VAL A 64 0.52 6.17 -10.18
N VAL A 65 -0.25 5.08 -10.32
CA VAL A 65 -0.33 4.34 -11.60
C VAL A 65 -0.75 5.23 -12.78
N PRO A 66 -1.77 6.11 -12.67
CA PRO A 66 -2.13 7.02 -13.77
C PRO A 66 -0.98 7.93 -14.22
N ILE A 67 -0.20 8.47 -13.27
CA ILE A 67 0.98 9.31 -13.56
C ILE A 67 2.03 8.50 -14.33
N LEU A 68 2.31 7.27 -13.89
CA LEU A 68 3.28 6.41 -14.57
C LEU A 68 2.82 6.00 -15.97
N GLU A 69 1.51 5.83 -16.18
CA GLU A 69 0.95 5.54 -17.49
C GLU A 69 1.00 6.75 -18.43
N ALA A 70 0.65 7.95 -17.93
CA ALA A 70 0.73 9.19 -18.69
C ALA A 70 2.16 9.52 -19.14
N ASN A 71 3.15 9.23 -18.29
CA ASN A 71 4.58 9.42 -18.58
C ASN A 71 5.23 8.24 -19.33
N ASN A 72 4.46 7.26 -19.81
CA ASN A 72 4.96 6.09 -20.55
C ASN A 72 6.05 5.29 -19.82
N VAL A 73 6.01 5.24 -18.49
CA VAL A 73 7.01 4.54 -17.69
C VAL A 73 6.96 3.03 -17.98
N PRO A 74 8.09 2.37 -18.27
CA PRO A 74 8.13 0.93 -18.46
C PRO A 74 7.60 0.19 -17.22
N LYS A 75 6.73 -0.81 -17.41
CA LYS A 75 6.14 -1.58 -16.29
C LYS A 75 7.20 -2.24 -15.38
N LEU A 76 8.40 -2.52 -15.89
CA LEU A 76 9.53 -3.03 -15.08
C LEU A 76 9.95 -2.04 -13.97
N MET A 77 9.83 -0.74 -14.24
CA MET A 77 10.18 0.33 -13.30
C MET A 77 9.10 0.56 -12.23
N TYR A 78 7.91 -0.03 -12.36
CA TYR A 78 6.82 0.22 -11.41
C TYR A 78 7.17 -0.22 -10.00
N ALA A 79 7.98 -1.28 -9.86
CA ALA A 79 8.45 -1.71 -8.54
C ALA A 79 9.29 -0.61 -7.85
N LEU A 80 10.10 0.12 -8.62
CA LEU A 80 10.92 1.23 -8.10
C LEU A 80 10.04 2.39 -7.62
N TYR A 81 9.08 2.83 -8.45
CA TYR A 81 8.14 3.88 -8.07
C TYR A 81 7.23 3.47 -6.91
N LYS A 82 6.83 2.19 -6.83
CA LYS A 82 6.06 1.67 -5.69
C LYS A 82 6.86 1.70 -4.40
N ALA A 83 8.14 1.32 -4.46
CA ALA A 83 9.04 1.41 -3.33
C ALA A 83 9.24 2.88 -2.89
N PHE A 84 9.36 3.81 -3.84
CA PHE A 84 9.39 5.25 -3.55
C PHE A 84 8.14 5.71 -2.82
N THR A 85 6.94 5.45 -3.37
CA THR A 85 5.66 5.83 -2.76
C THR A 85 5.52 5.30 -1.33
N ASN A 86 5.85 4.02 -1.11
CA ASN A 86 5.79 3.41 0.21
C ASN A 86 6.76 4.07 1.20
N GLN A 87 8.00 4.35 0.76
CA GLN A 87 8.99 4.99 1.61
C GLN A 87 8.59 6.44 1.90
N TYR A 88 8.16 7.20 0.90
CA TYR A 88 7.71 8.59 1.05
C TYR A 88 6.57 8.70 2.08
N ILE A 89 5.49 7.94 1.89
CA ILE A 89 4.36 7.95 2.82
C ILE A 89 4.81 7.52 4.23
N SER A 90 5.55 6.42 4.35
CA SER A 90 5.92 5.87 5.66
C SER A 90 6.92 6.74 6.42
N LYS A 91 7.96 7.24 5.74
CA LYS A 91 9.13 7.87 6.35
C LYS A 91 9.05 9.39 6.37
N VAL A 92 8.38 10.00 5.40
CA VAL A 92 8.19 11.45 5.31
C VAL A 92 6.86 11.83 5.96
N LEU A 93 5.74 11.37 5.40
CA LEU A 93 4.41 11.85 5.83
C LEU A 93 3.98 11.34 7.20
N ILE A 94 4.15 10.04 7.47
CA ILE A 94 3.67 9.43 8.73
C ILE A 94 4.68 9.59 9.86
N LYS A 95 5.95 9.24 9.63
CA LYS A 95 6.96 9.18 10.69
C LYS A 95 7.79 10.46 10.84
N GLY A 96 7.91 11.28 9.80
CA GLY A 96 8.78 12.46 9.80
C GLY A 96 10.27 12.15 10.06
N THR A 97 10.72 10.93 9.75
CA THR A 97 12.10 10.47 9.99
C THR A 97 13.05 10.79 8.84
N GLU A 98 12.52 11.08 7.65
CA GLU A 98 13.28 11.42 6.44
C GLU A 98 12.66 12.65 5.77
N THR A 99 13.46 13.44 5.07
CA THR A 99 12.98 14.59 4.30
C THR A 99 12.55 14.18 2.89
N PRO A 100 11.61 14.90 2.24
CA PRO A 100 11.22 14.65 0.86
C PRO A 100 12.41 14.58 -0.10
N GLU A 101 13.38 15.49 0.05
CA GLU A 101 14.54 15.63 -0.82
C GLU A 101 15.47 14.43 -0.72
N LEU A 102 15.65 13.90 0.50
CA LEU A 102 16.48 12.73 0.75
C LEU A 102 15.89 11.48 0.08
N VAL A 103 14.56 11.30 0.17
CA VAL A 103 13.87 10.19 -0.48
C VAL A 103 13.91 10.36 -2.00
N LYS A 104 13.64 11.56 -2.53
CA LYS A 104 13.71 11.83 -3.98
C LYS A 104 15.11 11.53 -4.52
N THR A 105 16.15 12.10 -3.92
CA THR A 105 17.55 11.89 -4.32
C THR A 105 17.92 10.41 -4.34
N LYS A 106 17.52 9.65 -3.31
CA LYS A 106 17.77 8.21 -3.25
C LYS A 106 17.18 7.48 -4.46
N PHE A 107 15.95 7.78 -4.84
CA PHE A 107 15.27 7.07 -5.93
C PHE A 107 15.70 7.58 -7.31
N THR A 108 16.07 8.85 -7.44
CA THR A 108 16.72 9.37 -8.65
C THR A 108 18.04 8.64 -8.91
N ASN A 109 18.86 8.41 -7.88
CA ASN A 109 20.10 7.64 -8.00
C ASN A 109 19.88 6.16 -8.38
N LEU A 110 18.69 5.62 -8.11
CA LEU A 110 18.27 4.28 -8.53
C LEU A 110 17.68 4.26 -9.95
N GLY A 111 17.67 5.39 -10.64
CA GLY A 111 17.20 5.53 -12.02
C GLY A 111 15.73 5.92 -12.17
N ALA A 112 15.06 6.40 -11.12
CA ALA A 112 13.75 7.02 -11.26
C ALA A 112 13.88 8.43 -11.84
N ASP A 113 12.96 8.80 -12.73
CA ASP A 113 12.86 10.16 -13.25
C ASP A 113 12.40 11.15 -12.16
N ALA A 114 13.16 12.21 -11.93
CA ALA A 114 12.90 13.19 -10.88
C ALA A 114 11.59 13.97 -11.11
N GLY A 115 11.25 14.31 -12.35
CA GLY A 115 10.00 15.01 -12.66
C GLY A 115 8.78 14.16 -12.32
N ILE A 116 8.85 12.86 -12.59
CA ILE A 116 7.80 11.90 -12.21
C ILE A 116 7.71 11.77 -10.68
N LEU A 117 8.84 11.77 -9.96
CA LEU A 117 8.83 11.75 -8.50
C LEU A 117 8.17 13.01 -7.92
N ASP A 118 8.43 14.18 -8.51
CA ASP A 118 7.80 15.44 -8.11
C ASP A 118 6.29 15.40 -8.32
N GLU A 119 5.84 14.97 -9.50
CA GLU A 119 4.42 14.81 -9.83
C GLU A 119 3.72 13.84 -8.86
N ILE A 120 4.36 12.71 -8.54
CA ILE A 120 3.86 11.76 -7.54
C ILE A 120 3.76 12.43 -6.16
N THR A 121 4.78 13.16 -5.70
CA THR A 121 4.72 13.79 -4.37
C THR A 121 3.67 14.88 -4.26
N ALA A 122 3.50 15.68 -5.31
CA ALA A 122 2.43 16.67 -5.39
C ALA A 122 1.07 15.98 -5.31
N LYS A 123 0.87 14.92 -6.11
CA LYS A 123 -0.41 14.22 -6.12
C LYS A 123 -0.73 13.53 -4.80
N ILE A 124 0.27 12.93 -4.15
CA ILE A 124 0.12 12.34 -2.83
C ILE A 124 -0.28 13.41 -1.80
N GLY A 125 0.32 14.60 -1.85
CA GLY A 125 -0.01 15.70 -0.95
C GLY A 125 -1.46 16.20 -1.04
N GLU A 126 -2.15 15.95 -2.16
CA GLU A 126 -3.57 16.27 -2.32
C GLU A 126 -4.51 15.22 -1.69
N VAL A 127 -4.08 13.95 -1.64
CA VAL A 127 -4.95 12.81 -1.28
C VAL A 127 -4.61 12.17 0.07
N PHE A 128 -3.46 12.51 0.65
CA PHE A 128 -2.94 11.91 1.87
C PHE A 128 -2.97 12.86 3.07
#